data_AF-A0A429RZS1-F1
#
_entry.id   AF-A0A429RZS1-F1
#
_cell.length_a   1.000
_cell.length_b   1.000
_cell.length_c   1.000
_cell.angle_alpha   90.00
_cell.angle_beta   90.00
_cell.angle_gamma   90.00
#
_symmetry.space_group_name_H-M   'P 1'
#
loop_
_entity.id
_entity.type
_entity.pdbx_description
1 polymer ?
#
loop_
_entity_poly.entity_id
_entity_poly.type
_entity_poly.pdbx_seq_one_letter_code
_entity_poly.pdbx_strand_id
1 'polypeptide(L)'
;MPWTPPPGPSRRSLLAGAAATAGAALAGGCSGGSRPPAPPSGVALERRMRASAVRDSERLLERYDATAAAHPALAGRLAPLRSAVAAHAGALAWP
;
A
#
# COMPACT_ATOMS: atom_id res chain seq x y z
N MET A 1 -30.48 -27.69 -17.19
CA MET A 1 -31.34 -27.50 -16.00
C MET A 1 -31.15 -26.08 -15.50
N PRO A 2 -32.13 -25.17 -15.59
CA PRO A 2 -31.99 -23.87 -14.96
C PRO A 2 -32.21 -24.01 -13.45
N TRP A 3 -31.22 -23.58 -12.67
CA TRP A 3 -31.25 -23.62 -11.21
C TRP A 3 -31.97 -22.37 -10.68
N THR A 4 -33.06 -22.54 -9.94
CA THR A 4 -33.79 -21.43 -9.31
C THR A 4 -33.37 -21.30 -7.84
N PRO A 5 -32.74 -20.19 -7.41
CA PRO A 5 -32.41 -19.99 -6.01
C PRO A 5 -33.66 -19.61 -5.17
N PRO A 6 -33.67 -19.91 -3.86
CA PRO A 6 -34.80 -19.61 -2.98
C PRO A 6 -34.93 -18.09 -2.69
N PRO A 7 -36.14 -17.60 -2.38
CA PRO A 7 -36.36 -16.18 -2.11
C PRO A 7 -35.65 -15.76 -0.83
N GLY A 8 -34.69 -14.85 -0.96
CA GLY A 8 -33.98 -14.21 0.15
C GLY A 8 -34.84 -13.15 0.87
N PRO A 9 -34.47 -12.79 2.12
CA PRO A 9 -35.24 -11.89 2.97
C PRO A 9 -35.36 -10.48 2.38
N SER A 10 -36.52 -9.85 2.61
CA SER A 10 -36.91 -8.59 1.97
C SER A 10 -35.92 -7.43 2.23
N ARG A 11 -35.75 -6.58 1.20
CA ARG A 11 -34.82 -5.43 1.16
C ARG A 11 -34.90 -4.46 2.36
N ARG A 12 -35.98 -4.49 3.15
CA ARG A 12 -36.16 -3.61 4.31
C ARG A 12 -35.40 -4.07 5.56
N SER A 13 -35.16 -5.38 5.74
CA SER A 13 -34.46 -5.86 6.95
C SER A 13 -32.93 -5.78 6.86
N LEU A 14 -32.36 -5.69 5.66
CA LEU A 14 -30.90 -5.60 5.49
C LEU A 14 -30.34 -4.18 5.68
N LEU A 15 -31.15 -3.14 5.46
CA LEU A 15 -30.69 -1.75 5.59
C LEU A 15 -30.58 -1.27 7.05
N ALA A 16 -31.33 -1.88 7.99
CA ALA A 16 -31.29 -1.49 9.40
C ALA A 16 -30.17 -2.21 10.20
N GLY A 17 -29.70 -3.38 9.77
CA GLY A 17 -28.71 -4.17 10.51
C GLY A 17 -27.25 -3.99 10.06
N ALA A 18 -27.00 -3.60 8.81
CA ALA A 18 -25.64 -3.54 8.26
C ALA A 18 -24.89 -2.22 8.50
N ALA A 19 -25.60 -1.15 8.87
CA ALA A 19 -24.96 0.15 9.12
C ALA A 19 -24.23 0.23 10.48
N ALA A 20 -24.58 -0.62 11.45
CA ALA A 20 -24.05 -0.53 12.80
C ALA A 20 -22.84 -1.43 13.10
N THR A 21 -22.61 -2.50 12.33
CA THR A 21 -21.56 -3.49 12.64
C THR A 21 -20.48 -3.66 11.57
N ALA A 22 -20.67 -3.15 10.35
CA ALA A 22 -19.66 -3.18 9.29
C ALA A 22 -18.86 -1.86 9.15
N GLY A 23 -19.18 -0.82 9.92
CA GLY A 23 -18.43 0.44 9.91
C GLY A 23 -17.10 0.38 10.68
N ALA A 24 -16.97 -0.51 11.66
CA ALA A 24 -15.79 -0.56 12.53
C ALA A 24 -14.66 -1.47 12.00
N ALA A 25 -14.97 -2.47 11.17
CA ALA A 25 -13.96 -3.45 10.72
C ALA A 25 -13.29 -3.10 9.39
N LEU A 26 -13.92 -2.26 8.54
CA LEU A 26 -13.34 -1.84 7.25
C LEU A 26 -12.66 -0.46 7.30
N ALA A 27 -12.86 0.32 8.38
CA ALA A 27 -12.14 1.57 8.61
C ALA A 27 -10.74 1.37 9.23
N GLY A 28 -10.42 0.17 9.74
CA GLY A 28 -9.09 -0.14 10.29
C GLY A 28 -8.02 -0.44 9.23
N GLY A 29 -8.42 -0.63 7.97
CA GLY A 29 -7.51 -1.01 6.88
C GLY A 29 -6.82 0.15 6.17
N CYS A 30 -7.29 1.40 6.35
CA CYS A 30 -6.73 2.59 5.71
C CYS A 30 -6.73 3.78 6.69
N SER A 31 -5.92 3.65 7.74
CA SER A 31 -5.53 4.69 8.72
C SER A 31 -6.63 5.27 9.63
N GLY A 32 -6.40 5.19 10.95
CA GLY A 32 -6.99 6.15 11.90
C GLY A 32 -8.04 5.63 12.91
N GLY A 33 -7.91 4.40 13.42
CA GLY A 33 -8.59 4.01 14.66
C GLY A 33 -7.79 4.50 15.87
N SER A 34 -8.32 5.48 16.60
CA SER A 34 -7.79 6.14 17.79
C SER A 34 -6.65 5.39 18.49
N ARG A 35 -5.41 5.73 18.14
CA ARG A 35 -4.22 5.21 18.81
C ARG A 35 -4.15 5.86 20.20
N PRO A 36 -4.16 5.08 21.32
CA PRO A 36 -3.72 5.62 22.60
C PRO A 36 -2.31 6.22 22.43
N PRO A 37 -1.90 7.23 23.23
CA PRO A 37 -0.60 7.89 23.05
C PRO A 37 0.46 6.81 22.86
N ALA A 38 1.06 6.80 21.67
CA ALA A 38 1.97 5.74 21.31
C ALA A 38 3.14 5.78 22.31
N PRO A 39 3.52 4.66 22.94
CA PRO A 39 4.78 4.59 23.66
C PRO A 39 5.92 5.01 22.70
N PRO A 40 7.13 5.31 23.19
CA PRO A 40 8.27 5.75 22.36
C PRO A 40 8.62 4.81 21.17
N SER A 41 7.96 3.64 21.08
CA SER A 41 7.99 2.71 19.95
C SER A 41 7.48 3.26 18.61
N GLY A 42 6.68 4.34 18.59
CA GLY A 42 6.16 4.93 17.34
C GLY A 42 7.27 5.40 16.41
N VAL A 43 8.22 6.18 16.93
CA VAL A 43 9.39 6.67 16.18
C VAL A 43 10.29 5.52 15.73
N ALA A 44 10.46 4.49 16.57
CA ALA A 44 11.25 3.32 16.22
C ALA A 44 10.62 2.50 15.07
N LEU A 45 9.28 2.38 15.05
CA LEU A 45 8.56 1.72 13.96
C LEU A 45 8.67 2.52 12.65
N GLU A 46 8.45 3.83 12.70
CA GLU A 46 8.56 4.70 11.52
C GLU A 46 9.97 4.62 10.91
N ARG A 47 11.03 4.70 11.73
CA ARG A 47 12.41 4.56 11.26
C ARG A 47 12.65 3.21 10.58
N ARG A 48 12.12 2.12 11.13
CA ARG A 48 12.23 0.80 10.51
C ARG A 48 11.49 0.72 9.17
N MET A 49 10.29 1.29 9.08
CA MET A 49 9.50 1.34 7.85
C MET A 49 10.22 2.15 6.77
N ARG A 50 10.73 3.34 7.13
CA ARG A 50 11.51 4.21 6.25
C ARG A 50 12.76 3.50 5.73
N ALA A 51 13.51 2.83 6.62
CA ALA A 51 14.69 2.05 6.22
C ALA A 51 14.35 0.89 5.28
N SER A 52 13.22 0.20 5.48
CA SER A 52 12.75 -0.83 4.55
C SER A 52 12.37 -0.25 3.19
N ALA A 53 11.65 0.88 3.17
CA ALA A 53 11.25 1.53 1.93
C ALA A 53 12.46 2.04 1.11
N VAL A 54 13.53 2.50 1.77
CA VAL A 54 14.81 2.82 1.10
C VAL A 54 15.38 1.58 0.41
N ARG A 55 15.54 0.47 1.14
CA ARG A 55 16.08 -0.78 0.57
C ARG A 55 15.25 -1.31 -0.59
N ASP A 56 13.93 -1.24 -0.48
CA ASP A 56 13.03 -1.68 -1.55
C ASP A 56 13.15 -0.79 -2.80
N SER A 57 13.33 0.52 -2.61
CA SER A 57 13.57 1.48 -3.70
C SER A 57 14.92 1.24 -4.39
N GLU A 58 15.98 0.98 -3.63
CA GLU A 58 17.30 0.63 -4.15
C GLU A 58 17.26 -0.67 -4.98
N ARG A 59 16.59 -1.71 -4.46
CA ARG A 59 16.40 -2.96 -5.19
C ARG A 59 15.60 -2.77 -6.49
N LEU A 60 14.68 -1.81 -6.53
CA LEU A 60 13.98 -1.47 -7.77
C LEU A 60 14.90 -0.77 -8.78
N LEU A 61 15.78 0.12 -8.34
CA LEU A 61 16.80 0.73 -9.20
C LEU A 61 17.69 -0.34 -9.84
N GLU A 62 18.17 -1.31 -9.05
CA GLU A 62 18.99 -2.42 -9.56
C GLU A 62 18.27 -3.22 -10.67
N ARG A 63 16.96 -3.42 -10.55
CA ARG A 63 16.18 -4.10 -11.60
C ARG A 63 16.06 -3.25 -12.86
N TYR A 64 15.88 -1.94 -12.72
CA TYR A 64 15.88 -1.05 -13.88
C TYR A 64 17.27 -0.94 -14.53
N ASP A 65 18.34 -1.00 -13.74
CA ASP A 65 19.72 -1.15 -14.20
C ASP A 65 19.89 -2.42 -15.03
N ALA A 66 19.56 -3.58 -14.47
CA ALA A 66 19.65 -4.85 -15.16
C ALA A 66 18.83 -4.88 -16.44
N THR A 67 17.61 -4.30 -16.41
CA THR A 67 16.73 -4.21 -17.59
C THR A 67 17.35 -3.32 -18.68
N ALA A 68 17.90 -2.17 -18.31
CA ALA A 68 18.53 -1.26 -19.27
C ALA A 68 19.80 -1.89 -19.87
N ALA A 69 20.56 -2.65 -19.09
CA ALA A 69 21.74 -3.38 -19.56
C ALA A 69 21.37 -4.50 -20.54
N ALA A 70 20.32 -5.29 -20.24
CA ALA A 70 19.85 -6.36 -21.12
C ALA A 70 19.13 -5.83 -22.36
N HIS A 71 18.47 -4.66 -22.26
CA HIS A 71 17.68 -4.06 -23.32
C HIS A 71 18.02 -2.57 -23.51
N PRO A 72 19.14 -2.24 -24.19
CA PRO A 72 19.60 -0.86 -24.34
C PRO A 72 18.57 0.09 -24.97
N ALA A 73 17.71 -0.42 -25.86
CA ALA A 73 16.62 0.34 -26.48
C ALA A 73 15.56 0.87 -25.48
N LEU A 74 15.51 0.33 -24.25
CA LEU A 74 14.63 0.80 -23.18
C LEU A 74 15.27 1.85 -22.27
N ALA A 75 16.59 2.04 -22.33
CA ALA A 75 17.32 2.90 -21.37
C ALA A 75 16.76 4.32 -21.31
N GLY A 76 16.47 4.94 -22.46
CA GLY A 76 15.87 6.28 -22.52
C GLY A 76 14.47 6.35 -21.90
N ARG A 77 13.66 5.29 -22.03
CA ARG A 77 12.33 5.22 -21.41
C ARG A 77 12.40 4.96 -19.90
N LEU A 78 13.42 4.25 -19.43
CA LEU A 78 13.62 3.96 -18.01
C LEU A 78 14.28 5.11 -17.25
N ALA A 79 15.04 5.98 -17.91
CA ALA A 79 15.74 7.10 -17.30
C ALA A 79 14.85 7.96 -16.35
N PRO A 80 13.66 8.45 -16.75
CA PRO A 80 12.81 9.24 -15.85
C PRO A 80 12.26 8.44 -14.66
N LEU A 81 11.98 7.14 -14.85
CA LEU A 81 11.52 6.28 -13.76
C LEU A 81 12.61 6.07 -12.73
N ARG A 82 13.85 5.85 -13.19
CA ARG A 82 15.01 5.69 -12.32
C ARG A 82 15.31 6.96 -11.54
N SER A 83 15.26 8.14 -12.17
CA SER A 83 15.47 9.39 -11.45
C SER A 83 14.41 9.61 -10.36
N ALA A 84 13.15 9.27 -10.63
CA ALA A 84 12.07 9.39 -9.66
C ALA A 84 12.28 8.44 -8.47
N VAL A 85 12.65 7.18 -8.71
CA VAL A 85 12.91 6.21 -7.63
C VAL A 85 14.13 6.61 -6.81
N ALA A 86 15.20 7.11 -7.44
CA ALA A 86 16.37 7.62 -6.73
C ALA A 86 16.02 8.82 -5.84
N ALA A 87 15.21 9.75 -6.33
CA ALA A 87 14.70 10.87 -5.53
C ALA A 87 13.84 10.38 -4.36
N HIS A 88 13.00 9.36 -4.56
CA HIS A 88 12.18 8.77 -3.51
C HIS A 88 13.04 8.11 -2.42
N ALA A 89 14.04 7.31 -2.81
CA ALA A 89 14.99 6.72 -1.87
C ALA A 89 15.73 7.79 -1.07
N GLY A 90 16.17 8.88 -1.71
CA GLY A 90 16.81 10.02 -1.04
C GLY A 90 15.89 10.73 -0.06
N ALA A 91 14.63 10.97 -0.43
CA ALA A 91 13.65 11.59 0.45
C ALA A 91 13.34 10.71 1.67
N LEU A 92 13.29 9.39 1.48
CA LEU A 92 13.13 8.44 2.57
C LEU A 92 14.40 8.27 3.40
N ALA A 93 15.60 8.46 2.86
CA ALA A 93 16.83 8.35 3.63
C ALA A 93 17.08 9.58 4.53
N TRP A 94 16.41 10.71 4.24
CA TRP A 94 16.55 11.93 5.02
C TRP A 94 16.08 11.72 6.48
N PRO A 95 16.78 12.28 7.50
CA PRO A 95 16.47 12.10 8.91
C PRO A 95 15.20 12.81 9.41
#